data_AF-A0A091C2E4-F1
#
_entry.id   AF-A0A091C2E4-F1
#
_cell.length_a   1.000
_cell.length_b   1.000
_cell.length_c   1.000
_cell.angle_alpha   90.00
_cell.angle_beta   90.00
_cell.angle_gamma   90.00
#
_symmetry.space_group_name_H-M   'P 1'
#
loop_
_entity.id
_entity.type
_entity.pdbx_description
1 polymer ?
#
loop_
_entity_poly.entity_id
_entity_poly.type
_entity_poly.pdbx_seq_one_letter_code
_entity_poly.pdbx_strand_id
1 'polypeptide(L)'
;MSAQAALSPALSAFLRGIERRAFVFAQLQCGRDREALAAVGRAMRAFGAVSAATPLSGWPAGFWSLLLAQAELSDGDSSLPELAALSSGPRAALLLRLVAGLDFPHAAQVLGVGEATYRFALQRALHQLGEAGISYAALGQLRERLHRQVKTLPEATVDALAEQRARVARGEPEPAPPPPTPPPPAWLRRLPWVGLGLLALAFAATFWTPAEPLPPGGTETLPPELPAEAPAPAAVAPVDADRVIHPDYAALAETVDDTVASDLAFHSWLAGTGALATAPDAAEPLPTPVDRSADDVASFEALPAAQRTLLVPLAGAWPNLDPDTRRQVIAHAAHWLALDEPARQALRERIAAWDALPAAERARRRGIHAAWLSLRPAERAQVQAAAVAFAALPETERKPLQDTFAALPDDQRASWWLGPEVGAWFAPLQPLFAYVPEAQRPQLLEMLRGLSPEARADLALLARRLPADARETLRRDLLSAPPEAREALVRQRLGR
;
A
#
# COMPACT_ATOMS: atom_id res chain seq x y z
N MET A 1 33.14 31.78 5.78
CA MET A 1 33.80 30.56 6.29
C MET A 1 32.93 30.01 7.41
N SER A 2 31.91 29.23 7.05
CA SER A 2 30.99 28.65 8.03
C SER A 2 31.61 27.37 8.58
N ALA A 3 31.83 27.32 9.89
CA ALA A 3 32.40 26.18 10.58
C ALA A 3 31.55 24.93 10.30
N GLN A 4 32.12 23.96 9.59
CA GLN A 4 31.48 22.70 9.27
C GLN A 4 31.34 21.91 10.57
N ALA A 5 30.12 21.81 11.08
CA ALA A 5 29.85 21.11 12.33
C ALA A 5 30.24 19.63 12.16
N ALA A 6 31.20 19.17 12.95
CA ALA A 6 31.54 17.75 13.04
C ALA A 6 30.28 16.93 13.37
N LEU A 7 30.15 15.73 12.79
CA LEU A 7 29.00 14.85 13.05
C LEU A 7 28.83 14.63 14.55
N SER A 8 27.60 14.69 15.04
CA SER A 8 27.32 14.38 16.45
C SER A 8 27.75 12.93 16.77
N PRO A 9 28.16 12.62 18.01
CA PRO A 9 28.49 11.25 18.40
C PRO A 9 27.37 10.26 18.14
N ALA A 10 26.11 10.68 18.35
CA ALA A 10 24.92 9.88 18.08
C ALA A 10 24.79 9.54 16.58
N LEU A 11 24.96 10.53 15.71
CA LEU A 11 24.93 10.34 14.25
C LEU A 11 26.06 9.41 13.78
N SER A 12 27.27 9.59 14.33
CA SER A 12 28.42 8.72 14.02
C SER A 12 28.18 7.26 14.43
N ALA A 13 27.55 7.04 15.59
CA ALA A 13 27.18 5.69 16.05
C ALA A 13 26.09 5.07 15.18
N PHE A 14 25.07 5.85 14.81
CA PHE A 14 24.00 5.40 13.91
C PHE A 14 24.55 4.99 12.53
N LEU A 15 25.36 5.85 11.90
CA LEU A 15 25.94 5.57 10.59
C LEU A 15 26.81 4.31 10.62
N ARG A 16 27.60 4.11 11.68
CA ARG A 16 28.39 2.89 11.87
C ARG A 16 27.52 1.63 12.00
N GLY A 17 26.35 1.74 12.61
CA GLY A 17 25.40 0.63 12.76
C GLY A 17 24.63 0.27 11.49
N ILE A 18 24.51 1.19 10.52
CA ILE A 18 23.74 0.98 9.30
C ILE A 18 24.60 0.76 8.05
N GLU A 19 25.84 1.26 8.02
CA GLU A 19 26.71 1.29 6.82
C GLU A 19 26.92 -0.08 6.15
N ARG A 20 27.09 -1.14 6.94
CA ARG A 20 27.28 -2.51 6.43
C ARG A 20 26.03 -3.03 5.72
N ARG A 21 24.85 -2.81 6.31
CA ARG A 21 23.56 -3.21 5.71
C ARG A 21 23.26 -2.37 4.49
N ALA A 22 23.53 -1.07 4.56
CA ALA A 22 23.33 -0.14 3.45
C ALA A 22 24.18 -0.55 2.24
N PHE A 23 25.44 -0.94 2.45
CA PHE A 23 26.32 -1.41 1.38
C PHE A 23 25.81 -2.70 0.74
N VAL A 24 25.48 -3.72 1.53
CA VAL A 24 24.94 -4.99 0.99
C VAL A 24 23.63 -4.75 0.24
N PHE A 25 22.75 -3.91 0.78
CA PHE A 25 21.51 -3.51 0.10
C PHE A 25 21.81 -2.87 -1.27
N ALA A 26 22.68 -1.86 -1.30
CA ALA A 26 23.03 -1.15 -2.53
C ALA A 26 23.70 -2.07 -3.56
N GLN A 27 24.62 -2.93 -3.11
CA GLN A 27 25.28 -3.93 -3.96
C GLN A 27 24.28 -4.89 -4.60
N LEU A 28 23.28 -5.37 -3.84
CA LEU A 28 22.26 -6.28 -4.36
C LEU A 28 21.27 -5.60 -5.31
N GLN A 29 21.10 -4.30 -5.17
CA GLN A 29 20.18 -3.52 -5.97
C GLN A 29 20.79 -3.12 -7.32
N CYS A 30 22.07 -2.71 -7.38
CA CYS A 30 22.74 -2.26 -8.61
C CYS A 30 23.80 -3.20 -9.19
N GLY A 31 24.23 -4.22 -8.43
CA GLY A 31 25.20 -5.23 -8.89
C GLY A 31 26.65 -4.73 -9.04
N ARG A 32 26.94 -3.46 -8.70
CA ARG A 32 28.25 -2.81 -8.92
C ARG A 32 28.80 -2.23 -7.62
N ASP A 33 29.85 -2.84 -7.08
CA ASP A 33 30.44 -2.50 -5.78
C ASP A 33 30.86 -1.03 -5.65
N ARG A 34 31.47 -0.47 -6.70
CA ARG A 34 31.92 0.92 -6.71
C ARG A 34 30.76 1.92 -6.66
N GLU A 35 29.70 1.66 -7.43
CA GLU A 35 28.51 2.51 -7.44
C GLU A 35 27.73 2.38 -6.13
N ALA A 36 27.64 1.16 -5.58
CA ALA A 36 27.04 0.90 -4.28
C ALA A 36 27.75 1.68 -3.16
N LEU A 37 29.09 1.64 -3.12
CA LEU A 37 29.87 2.38 -2.13
C LEU A 37 29.68 3.90 -2.26
N ALA A 38 29.68 4.43 -3.48
CA ALA A 38 29.46 5.84 -3.75
C ALA A 38 28.04 6.30 -3.35
N ALA A 39 27.02 5.49 -3.66
CA ALA A 39 25.63 5.73 -3.28
C ALA A 39 25.46 5.79 -1.75
N VAL A 40 26.08 4.87 -1.01
CA VAL A 40 26.09 4.89 0.45
C VAL A 40 26.76 6.16 0.98
N GLY A 41 27.90 6.57 0.41
CA GLY A 41 28.59 7.81 0.79
C GLY A 41 27.76 9.08 0.53
N ARG A 42 26.99 9.13 -0.57
CA ARG A 42 26.04 10.23 -0.85
C ARG A 42 24.87 10.22 0.11
N ALA A 43 24.29 9.06 0.40
CA ALA A 43 23.21 8.91 1.37
C ALA A 43 23.64 9.37 2.78
N MET A 44 24.86 9.00 3.23
CA MET A 44 25.41 9.47 4.51
C MET A 44 25.54 11.00 4.58
N ARG A 45 26.03 11.64 3.50
CA ARG A 45 26.14 13.11 3.42
C ARG A 45 24.77 13.79 3.46
N ALA A 46 23.85 13.32 2.62
CA ALA A 46 22.47 13.85 2.58
C ALA A 46 21.78 13.68 3.94
N PHE A 47 21.97 12.52 4.57
CA PHE A 47 21.40 12.23 5.89
C PHE A 47 21.97 13.13 6.98
N GLY A 48 23.28 13.40 6.95
CA GLY A 48 23.91 14.33 7.87
C GLY A 48 23.23 15.71 7.88
N ALA A 49 22.86 16.22 6.70
CA ALA A 49 22.18 17.52 6.56
C ALA A 49 20.76 17.54 7.17
N VAL A 50 20.01 16.45 7.12
CA VAL A 50 18.61 16.37 7.59
C VAL A 50 18.45 15.79 9.00
N SER A 51 19.48 15.11 9.50
CA SER A 51 19.48 14.41 10.79
C SER A 51 19.19 15.32 11.99
N ALA A 52 19.58 16.59 11.93
CA ALA A 52 19.35 17.57 13.00
C ALA A 52 17.86 17.91 13.20
N ALA A 53 17.05 17.82 12.14
CA ALA A 53 15.61 18.10 12.17
C ALA A 53 14.75 16.83 12.32
N THR A 54 15.36 15.65 12.26
CA THR A 54 14.65 14.35 12.28
C THR A 54 14.78 13.71 13.67
N PRO A 55 13.68 13.27 14.31
CA PRO A 55 13.78 12.55 15.59
C PRO A 55 14.55 11.23 15.42
N LEU A 56 15.28 10.82 16.47
CA LEU A 56 16.11 9.59 16.48
C LEU A 56 15.36 8.33 16.01
N SER A 57 14.07 8.21 16.33
CA SER A 57 13.22 7.10 15.89
C SER A 57 12.99 7.07 14.37
N GLY A 58 12.99 8.22 13.70
CA GLY A 58 12.83 8.35 12.26
C GLY A 58 14.12 8.19 11.47
N TRP A 59 15.28 8.11 12.13
CA TRP A 59 16.59 8.04 11.48
C TRP A 59 16.75 6.86 10.52
N PRO A 60 16.38 5.61 10.87
CA PRO A 60 16.49 4.48 9.96
C PRO A 60 15.69 4.72 8.67
N ALA A 61 14.41 5.09 8.78
CA ALA A 61 13.55 5.30 7.62
C ALA A 61 14.07 6.44 6.74
N GLY A 62 14.45 7.58 7.33
CA GLY A 62 15.02 8.71 6.58
C GLY A 62 16.30 8.36 5.85
N PHE A 63 17.20 7.58 6.46
CA PHE A 63 18.42 7.13 5.80
C PHE A 63 18.13 6.21 4.61
N TRP A 64 17.25 5.21 4.78
CA TRP A 64 16.90 4.28 3.70
C TRP A 64 16.19 4.98 2.53
N SER A 65 15.33 5.97 2.79
CA SER A 65 14.73 6.79 1.73
C SER A 65 15.78 7.56 0.93
N LEU A 66 16.76 8.18 1.60
CA LEU A 66 17.85 8.89 0.93
C LEU A 66 18.77 7.97 0.13
N LEU A 67 18.97 6.74 0.61
CA LEU A 67 19.70 5.72 -0.13
C LEU A 67 18.93 5.30 -1.38
N LEU A 68 17.64 4.99 -1.27
CA LEU A 68 16.82 4.59 -2.43
C LEU A 68 16.56 5.70 -3.45
N ALA A 69 16.74 6.97 -3.05
CA ALA A 69 16.69 8.10 -3.97
C ALA A 69 17.91 8.23 -4.91
N GLN A 70 18.95 7.40 -4.74
CA GLN A 70 20.13 7.42 -5.62
C GLN A 70 19.80 6.79 -6.98
N ALA A 71 20.14 7.47 -8.08
CA ALA A 71 19.78 7.05 -9.44
C ALA A 71 20.34 5.67 -9.82
N GLU A 72 21.54 5.32 -9.34
CA GLU A 72 22.19 4.03 -9.62
C GLU A 72 21.43 2.83 -9.05
N LEU A 73 20.57 3.05 -8.04
CA LEU A 73 19.74 2.00 -7.43
C LEU A 73 18.39 1.81 -8.14
N SER A 74 17.97 2.79 -8.95
CA SER A 74 16.71 2.77 -9.70
C SER A 74 16.82 1.97 -10.99
N ASP A 75 17.96 2.08 -11.68
CA ASP A 75 18.20 1.46 -13.00
C ASP A 75 19.13 0.23 -12.94
N GLY A 76 19.44 -0.23 -11.72
CA GLY A 76 20.44 -1.27 -11.49
C GLY A 76 19.91 -2.71 -11.66
N ASP A 77 20.80 -3.61 -12.07
CA ASP A 77 20.54 -5.05 -12.16
C ASP A 77 21.21 -5.81 -11.00
N SER A 78 20.51 -6.80 -10.45
CA SER A 78 21.05 -7.60 -9.36
C SER A 78 22.04 -8.62 -9.92
N SER A 79 23.19 -8.75 -9.27
CA SER A 79 24.15 -9.83 -9.57
C SER A 79 23.70 -11.19 -9.02
N LEU A 80 22.69 -11.22 -8.14
CA LEU A 80 22.13 -12.47 -7.62
C LEU A 80 21.07 -13.04 -8.57
N PRO A 81 21.20 -14.30 -9.02
CA PRO A 81 20.21 -14.92 -9.89
C PRO A 81 18.84 -15.00 -9.22
N GLU A 82 18.79 -15.16 -7.89
CA GLU A 82 17.53 -15.21 -7.15
C GLU A 82 16.76 -13.88 -7.14
N LEU A 83 17.43 -12.76 -7.40
CA LEU A 83 16.84 -11.41 -7.42
C LEU A 83 16.82 -10.79 -8.82
N ALA A 84 17.51 -11.40 -9.79
CA ALA A 84 17.57 -10.95 -11.17
C ALA A 84 16.21 -11.02 -11.88
N ALA A 85 15.33 -11.93 -11.46
CA ALA A 85 13.97 -12.04 -11.98
C ALA A 85 13.05 -10.85 -11.60
N LEU A 86 13.43 -10.06 -10.58
CA LEU A 86 12.64 -8.93 -10.11
C LEU A 86 13.11 -7.64 -10.76
N SER A 87 12.16 -6.75 -11.12
CA SER A 87 12.50 -5.36 -11.45
C SER A 87 12.97 -4.57 -10.23
N SER A 88 13.60 -3.42 -10.44
CA SER A 88 14.26 -2.64 -9.37
C SER A 88 13.33 -2.28 -8.21
N GLY A 89 12.07 -1.90 -8.47
CA GLY A 89 11.08 -1.55 -7.43
C GLY A 89 10.69 -2.73 -6.51
N PRO A 90 10.12 -3.84 -7.03
CA PRO A 90 9.82 -5.04 -6.27
C PRO A 90 11.04 -5.64 -5.54
N ARG A 91 12.23 -5.55 -6.17
CA ARG A 91 13.50 -5.96 -5.57
C ARG A 91 13.84 -5.10 -4.35
N ALA A 92 13.74 -3.78 -4.47
CA ALA A 92 13.97 -2.86 -3.35
C ALA A 92 13.00 -3.14 -2.20
N ALA A 93 11.71 -3.36 -2.48
CA ALA A 93 10.71 -3.72 -1.47
C ALA A 93 11.09 -5.02 -0.73
N LEU A 94 11.52 -6.06 -1.45
CA LEU A 94 11.98 -7.30 -0.83
C LEU A 94 13.25 -7.10 0.02
N LEU A 95 14.23 -6.36 -0.49
CA LEU A 95 15.49 -6.09 0.20
C LEU A 95 15.31 -5.24 1.48
N LEU A 96 14.30 -4.37 1.54
CA LEU A 96 13.96 -3.65 2.76
C LEU A 96 13.52 -4.59 3.90
N ARG A 97 12.94 -5.75 3.56
CA ARG A 97 12.62 -6.81 4.53
C ARG A 97 13.81 -7.72 4.81
N LEU A 98 14.52 -8.14 3.76
CA LEU A 98 15.56 -9.17 3.88
C LEU A 98 16.89 -8.64 4.43
N VAL A 99 17.26 -7.40 4.11
CA VAL A 99 18.56 -6.81 4.46
C VAL A 99 18.40 -5.65 5.44
N ALA A 100 17.48 -4.71 5.16
CA ALA A 100 17.28 -3.57 6.05
C ALA A 100 16.59 -3.99 7.37
N GLY A 101 15.78 -5.06 7.33
CA GLY A 101 15.09 -5.61 8.50
C GLY A 101 13.95 -4.71 9.00
N LEU A 102 13.41 -3.84 8.14
CA LEU A 102 12.31 -2.94 8.47
C LEU A 102 10.99 -3.68 8.49
N ASP A 103 10.07 -3.32 9.38
CA ASP A 103 8.68 -3.82 9.35
C ASP A 103 7.88 -3.22 8.18
N PHE A 104 6.61 -3.62 8.03
CA PHE A 104 5.78 -3.14 6.91
C PHE A 104 5.55 -1.61 6.93
N PRO A 105 5.19 -0.99 8.08
CA PRO A 105 5.02 0.47 8.13
C PRO A 105 6.28 1.24 7.76
N HIS A 106 7.44 0.87 8.32
CA HIS A 106 8.68 1.61 8.07
C HIS A 106 9.21 1.36 6.65
N ALA A 107 9.06 0.16 6.09
CA ALA A 107 9.46 -0.09 4.71
C ALA A 107 8.54 0.62 3.69
N ALA A 108 7.24 0.71 3.98
CA ALA A 108 6.31 1.49 3.17
C ALA A 108 6.64 2.99 3.22
N GLN A 109 6.94 3.51 4.41
CA GLN A 109 7.41 4.88 4.61
C GLN A 109 8.67 5.16 3.79
N VAL A 110 9.62 4.22 3.78
CA VAL A 110 10.88 4.38 3.03
C VAL A 110 10.64 4.59 1.53
N LEU A 111 9.71 3.83 0.96
CA LEU A 111 9.33 3.91 -0.45
C LEU A 111 8.33 5.04 -0.76
N GLY A 112 7.86 5.77 0.25
CA GLY A 112 6.88 6.83 0.08
C GLY A 112 5.48 6.34 -0.33
N VAL A 113 5.14 5.09 0.01
CA VAL A 113 3.85 4.46 -0.34
C VAL A 113 3.06 4.05 0.91
N GLY A 114 1.75 3.82 0.77
CA GLY A 114 0.94 3.27 1.85
C GLY A 114 1.30 1.81 2.17
N GLU A 115 1.09 1.37 3.41
CA GLU A 115 1.42 -0.01 3.85
C GLU A 115 0.73 -1.08 3.00
N ALA A 116 -0.55 -0.88 2.65
CA ALA A 116 -1.29 -1.78 1.77
C ALA A 116 -0.64 -1.91 0.38
N THR A 117 -0.21 -0.79 -0.21
CA THR A 117 0.49 -0.75 -1.50
C THR A 117 1.83 -1.47 -1.40
N TYR A 118 2.56 -1.28 -0.31
CA TYR A 118 3.80 -1.98 -0.04
C TYR A 118 3.61 -3.50 0.08
N ARG A 119 2.59 -3.93 0.85
CA ARG A 119 2.25 -5.36 1.00
C ARG A 119 1.87 -5.99 -0.33
N PHE A 120 1.09 -5.29 -1.15
CA PHE A 120 0.75 -5.73 -2.50
C PHE A 120 1.98 -5.83 -3.41
N ALA A 121 2.87 -4.84 -3.39
CA ALA A 121 4.13 -4.86 -4.15
C ALA A 121 5.03 -6.03 -3.71
N LEU A 122 5.09 -6.32 -2.40
CA LEU A 122 5.82 -7.47 -1.87
C LEU A 122 5.17 -8.80 -2.27
N GLN A 123 3.84 -8.91 -2.22
CA GLN A 123 3.12 -10.10 -2.71
C GLN A 123 3.38 -10.35 -4.19
N ARG A 124 3.37 -9.29 -5.01
CA ARG A 124 3.72 -9.36 -6.43
C ARG A 124 5.17 -9.80 -6.64
N ALA A 125 6.10 -9.28 -5.86
CA ALA A 125 7.50 -9.72 -5.90
C ALA A 125 7.63 -11.21 -5.56
N LEU A 126 6.97 -11.67 -4.49
CA LEU A 126 6.98 -13.08 -4.08
C LEU A 126 6.34 -13.99 -5.14
N HIS A 127 5.27 -13.54 -5.80
CA HIS A 127 4.65 -14.29 -6.89
C HIS A 127 5.58 -14.39 -8.11
N GLN A 128 6.24 -13.30 -8.52
CA GLN A 128 7.23 -13.32 -9.61
C GLN A 128 8.41 -14.26 -9.30
N LEU A 129 8.86 -14.30 -8.04
CA LEU A 129 9.87 -15.26 -7.61
C LEU A 129 9.36 -16.71 -7.66
N GLY A 130 8.09 -16.94 -7.32
CA GLY A 130 7.44 -18.25 -7.45
C GLY A 130 7.38 -18.74 -8.90
N GLU A 131 7.01 -17.86 -9.84
CA GLU A 131 7.03 -18.14 -11.28
C GLU A 131 8.45 -18.46 -11.79
N ALA A 132 9.46 -17.80 -11.22
CA ALA A 132 10.88 -18.09 -11.49
C ALA A 132 11.39 -19.38 -10.79
N GLY A 133 10.51 -20.15 -10.14
CA GLY A 133 10.84 -21.42 -9.49
C GLY A 133 11.48 -21.28 -8.10
N ILE A 134 11.45 -20.09 -7.48
CA ILE A 134 12.07 -19.84 -6.18
C ILE A 134 11.06 -20.13 -5.06
N SER A 135 11.36 -21.15 -4.27
CA SER A 135 10.53 -21.55 -3.12
C SER A 135 10.68 -20.61 -1.91
N TYR A 136 9.68 -20.61 -1.02
CA TYR A 136 9.76 -19.91 0.27
C TYR A 136 10.94 -20.39 1.14
N ALA A 137 11.30 -21.68 1.07
CA ALA A 137 12.48 -22.21 1.77
C ALA A 137 13.78 -21.60 1.22
N ALA A 138 13.89 -21.45 -0.11
CA ALA A 138 15.02 -20.79 -0.75
C ALA A 138 15.11 -19.30 -0.35
N LEU A 139 13.97 -18.60 -0.22
CA LEU A 139 13.93 -17.23 0.31
C LEU A 139 14.41 -17.15 1.77
N GLY A 140 14.04 -18.13 2.60
CA GLY A 140 14.54 -18.24 3.98
C GLY A 140 16.06 -18.42 4.05
N GLN A 141 16.60 -19.30 3.19
CA GLN A 141 18.04 -19.52 3.07
C GLN A 141 18.77 -18.28 2.51
N LEU A 142 18.17 -17.59 1.54
CA LEU A 142 18.68 -16.33 1.01
C LEU A 142 18.80 -15.29 2.12
N ARG A 143 17.76 -15.09 2.94
CA ARG A 143 17.80 -14.16 4.07
C ARG A 143 18.98 -14.46 5.00
N GLU A 144 19.17 -15.73 5.36
CA GLU A 144 20.27 -16.12 6.25
C GLU A 144 21.65 -15.94 5.59
N ARG A 145 21.78 -16.19 4.28
CA ARG A 145 23.00 -15.89 3.50
C ARG A 145 23.30 -14.40 3.50
N LEU A 146 22.30 -13.55 3.27
CA LEU A 146 22.46 -12.09 3.25
C LEU A 146 22.80 -11.54 4.65
N HIS A 147 22.16 -12.03 5.71
CA HIS A 147 22.50 -11.66 7.09
C HIS A 147 23.92 -12.07 7.46
N ARG A 148 24.39 -13.24 7.01
CA ARG A 148 25.79 -13.65 7.17
C ARG A 148 26.73 -12.74 6.39
N GLN A 149 26.41 -12.42 5.13
CA GLN A 149 27.19 -11.50 4.31
C GLN A 149 27.36 -10.13 4.96
N VAL A 150 26.31 -9.56 5.56
CA VAL A 150 26.38 -8.30 6.32
C VAL A 150 27.36 -8.40 7.51
N LYS A 151 27.40 -9.54 8.18
CA LYS A 151 28.29 -9.79 9.33
C LYS A 151 29.74 -10.03 8.90
N THR A 152 29.94 -10.70 7.77
CA THR A 152 31.24 -11.16 7.25
C THR A 152 31.67 -10.39 6.00
N LEU A 153 31.46 -9.06 5.99
CA LEU A 153 31.98 -8.22 4.91
C LEU A 153 33.52 -8.26 4.87
N PRO A 154 34.14 -8.25 3.68
CA PRO A 154 35.60 -8.17 3.56
C PRO A 154 36.16 -6.95 4.30
N GLU A 155 37.33 -7.09 4.93
CA GLU A 155 37.96 -6.01 5.70
C GLU A 155 38.18 -4.77 4.85
N ALA A 156 38.64 -4.93 3.61
CA ALA A 156 38.81 -3.83 2.66
C ALA A 156 37.52 -3.02 2.42
N THR A 157 36.35 -3.67 2.41
CA THR A 157 35.05 -2.99 2.26
C THR A 157 34.66 -2.25 3.54
N VAL A 158 34.93 -2.85 4.70
CA VAL A 158 34.67 -2.22 6.00
C VAL A 158 35.54 -0.97 6.16
N ASP A 159 36.82 -1.04 5.76
CA ASP A 159 37.74 0.09 5.78
C ASP A 159 37.29 1.19 4.82
N ALA A 160 36.86 0.83 3.60
CA ALA A 160 36.33 1.80 2.65
C ALA A 160 35.06 2.52 3.16
N LEU A 161 34.16 1.82 3.86
CA LEU A 161 32.99 2.42 4.50
C LEU A 161 33.38 3.35 5.66
N ALA A 162 34.35 2.94 6.47
CA ALA A 162 34.88 3.76 7.55
C ALA A 162 35.55 5.04 7.03
N GLU A 163 36.31 4.93 5.92
CA GLU A 163 36.90 6.07 5.22
C GLU A 163 35.82 7.01 4.69
N GLN A 164 34.79 6.50 4.01
CA GLN A 164 33.66 7.31 3.53
C GLN A 164 33.01 8.08 4.68
N ARG A 165 32.69 7.42 5.78
CA ARG A 165 32.12 8.08 6.97
C ARG A 165 33.05 9.15 7.56
N ALA A 166 34.36 8.91 7.58
CA ALA A 166 35.33 9.91 8.03
C ALA A 166 35.42 11.12 7.08
N ARG A 167 35.26 10.91 5.77
CA ARG A 167 35.16 12.00 4.78
C ARG A 167 33.88 12.82 4.96
N VAL A 168 32.74 12.14 5.18
CA VAL A 168 31.47 12.81 5.54
C VAL A 168 31.63 13.64 6.81
N ALA A 169 32.33 13.11 7.82
CA ALA A 169 32.57 13.82 9.07
C ALA A 169 33.40 15.09 8.92
N ARG A 170 34.34 15.09 7.96
CA ARG A 170 35.16 16.24 7.58
C ARG A 170 34.49 17.17 6.58
N GLY A 171 33.31 16.80 6.06
CA GLY A 171 32.60 17.58 5.06
C GLY A 171 33.28 17.59 3.69
N GLU A 172 34.12 16.60 3.40
CA GLU A 172 34.86 16.52 2.14
C GLU A 172 33.93 16.16 0.96
N PRO A 173 34.13 16.78 -0.22
CA PRO A 173 33.37 16.45 -1.42
C PRO A 173 33.65 15.03 -1.90
N GLU A 174 32.74 14.48 -2.70
CA GLU A 174 32.92 13.18 -3.35
C GLU A 174 34.20 13.17 -4.20
N PRO A 175 35.01 12.10 -4.17
CA PRO A 175 36.14 12.00 -5.08
C PRO A 175 35.62 12.05 -6.52
N ALA A 176 36.21 12.90 -7.35
CA ALA A 176 35.86 12.96 -8.77
C ALA A 176 36.04 11.57 -9.40
N PRO A 177 35.12 11.15 -10.29
CA PRO A 177 35.29 9.89 -10.99
C PRO A 177 36.65 9.90 -11.71
N PRO A 178 37.36 8.76 -11.75
CA PRO A 178 38.62 8.70 -12.49
C PRO A 178 38.38 9.15 -13.94
N PRO A 179 39.31 9.90 -14.55
CA PRO A 179 39.15 10.33 -15.93
C PRO A 179 38.87 9.11 -16.82
N PRO A 180 37.94 9.21 -17.79
CA PRO A 180 37.64 8.10 -18.67
C PRO A 180 38.93 7.61 -19.31
N THR A 181 39.14 6.29 -19.30
CA THR A 181 40.26 5.69 -20.03
C THR A 181 40.25 6.20 -21.46
N PRO A 182 41.40 6.58 -22.05
CA PRO A 182 41.43 7.10 -23.41
C PRO A 182 40.75 6.10 -24.35
N PRO A 183 39.90 6.57 -25.28
CA PRO A 183 39.19 5.68 -26.18
C PRO A 183 40.18 4.79 -26.93
N PRO A 184 39.81 3.53 -27.22
CA PRO A 184 40.67 2.63 -28.00
C PRO A 184 41.02 3.29 -29.35
N PRO A 185 42.19 2.97 -29.92
CA PRO A 185 42.69 3.64 -31.10
C PRO A 185 41.70 3.51 -32.27
N ALA A 186 41.47 4.63 -32.97
CA ALA A 186 40.36 4.81 -33.93
C ALA A 186 40.31 3.79 -35.09
N TRP A 187 41.38 3.04 -35.34
CA TRP A 187 41.41 1.98 -36.34
C TRP A 187 40.54 0.77 -35.97
N LEU A 188 40.32 0.50 -34.66
CA LEU A 188 39.40 -0.56 -34.22
C LEU A 188 37.93 -0.24 -34.53
N ARG A 189 37.57 1.05 -34.61
CA ARG A 189 36.21 1.49 -35.00
C ARG A 189 35.92 1.29 -36.49
N ARG A 190 36.93 1.02 -37.33
CA ARG A 190 36.76 0.78 -38.77
C ARG A 190 36.51 -0.70 -39.13
N LEU A 191 36.87 -1.63 -38.24
CA LEU A 191 36.59 -3.06 -38.39
C LEU A 191 35.10 -3.42 -38.60
N PRO A 192 34.12 -2.85 -37.85
CA PRO A 192 32.71 -3.14 -38.11
C PRO A 192 32.21 -2.59 -39.45
N TRP A 193 32.78 -1.48 -39.94
CA TRP A 193 32.44 -0.91 -41.25
C TRP A 193 32.99 -1.75 -42.41
N VAL A 194 34.18 -2.34 -42.24
CA VAL A 194 34.73 -3.32 -43.19
C VAL A 194 33.85 -4.58 -43.22
N GLY A 195 33.40 -5.05 -42.06
CA GLY A 195 32.45 -6.17 -41.95
C GLY A 195 31.10 -5.86 -42.62
N LEU A 196 30.54 -4.66 -42.40
CA LEU A 196 29.31 -4.21 -43.03
C LEU A 196 29.46 -4.09 -44.56
N GLY A 197 30.59 -3.59 -45.05
CA GLY A 197 30.88 -3.51 -46.48
C GLY A 197 30.96 -4.89 -47.14
N LEU A 198 31.56 -5.87 -46.46
CA LEU A 198 31.60 -7.26 -46.91
C LEU A 198 30.20 -7.90 -46.94
N LEU A 199 29.37 -7.60 -45.94
CA LEU A 199 27.98 -8.08 -45.88
C LEU A 199 27.12 -7.46 -47.00
N ALA A 200 27.28 -6.17 -47.27
CA ALA A 200 26.59 -5.47 -48.34
C ALA A 200 27.00 -5.98 -49.73
N LEU A 201 28.28 -6.32 -49.92
CA LEU A 201 28.77 -6.92 -51.17
C LEU A 201 28.17 -8.32 -51.39
N ALA A 202 28.09 -9.14 -50.34
CA ALA A 202 27.44 -10.45 -50.40
C ALA A 202 25.93 -10.34 -50.70
N PHE A 203 25.27 -9.31 -50.16
CA PHE A 203 23.87 -9.00 -50.44
C PHE A 203 23.65 -8.50 -51.88
N ALA A 204 24.55 -7.67 -52.42
CA ALA A 204 24.46 -7.22 -53.81
C ALA A 204 24.66 -8.39 -54.80
N ALA A 205 25.51 -9.36 -54.46
CA ALA A 205 25.72 -10.56 -55.27
C ALA A 205 24.48 -11.47 -55.35
N THR A 206 23.52 -11.34 -54.43
CA THR A 206 22.27 -12.13 -54.42
C THR A 206 21.22 -11.62 -55.42
N PHE A 207 21.36 -10.40 -55.95
CA PHE A 207 20.45 -9.83 -56.96
C PHE A 207 20.94 -10.02 -58.40
N TRP A 208 22.05 -10.73 -58.62
CA TRP A 208 22.67 -10.91 -59.94
C TRP A 208 22.17 -12.14 -60.71
N THR A 209 21.03 -12.72 -60.33
CA THR A 209 20.35 -13.75 -61.12
C THR A 209 19.48 -13.09 -62.20
N PRO A 210 19.72 -13.32 -63.50
CA PRO A 210 18.89 -12.72 -64.54
C PRO A 210 17.48 -13.33 -64.52
N ALA A 211 16.46 -12.49 -64.32
CA ALA A 211 15.06 -12.89 -64.47
C ALA A 211 14.72 -13.05 -65.96
N GLU A 212 13.99 -14.12 -66.31
CA GLU A 212 13.50 -14.33 -67.69
C GLU A 212 12.49 -13.24 -68.07
N PRO A 213 12.57 -12.67 -69.29
CA PRO A 213 11.64 -11.64 -69.72
C PRO A 213 10.25 -12.21 -70.01
N LEU A 214 9.22 -11.57 -69.44
CA LEU A 214 7.81 -11.88 -69.70
C LEU A 214 7.42 -11.55 -71.16
N PRO A 215 6.60 -12.38 -71.82
CA PRO A 215 6.12 -12.12 -73.18
C PRO A 215 5.13 -10.93 -73.24
N PRO A 216 5.01 -10.27 -74.40
CA PRO A 216 4.19 -9.06 -74.55
C PRO A 216 2.70 -9.38 -74.31
N GLY A 217 2.11 -8.72 -73.31
CA GLY A 217 0.71 -8.88 -72.90
C GLY A 217 0.49 -9.49 -71.51
N GLY A 218 1.54 -9.90 -70.80
CA GLY A 218 1.43 -10.34 -69.41
C GLY A 218 1.35 -9.16 -68.44
N THR A 219 0.31 -9.09 -67.62
CA THR A 219 0.27 -8.21 -66.43
C THR A 219 0.48 -9.06 -65.19
N GLU A 220 1.56 -8.81 -64.46
CA GLU A 220 1.82 -9.40 -63.15
C GLU A 220 0.93 -8.69 -62.12
N THR A 221 0.01 -9.43 -61.48
CA THR A 221 -0.86 -8.88 -60.44
C THR A 221 -0.06 -8.68 -59.17
N LEU A 222 0.13 -7.43 -58.76
CA LEU A 222 0.65 -7.08 -57.44
C LEU A 222 -0.26 -7.67 -56.34
N PRO A 223 0.28 -8.16 -55.22
CA PRO A 223 -0.51 -8.52 -54.05
C PRO A 223 -1.36 -7.32 -53.60
N PRO A 224 -2.60 -7.52 -53.13
CA PRO A 224 -3.43 -6.42 -52.66
C PRO A 224 -2.74 -5.71 -51.49
N GLU A 225 -2.60 -4.38 -51.61
CA GLU A 225 -2.18 -3.55 -50.48
C GLU A 225 -3.12 -3.80 -49.31
N LEU A 226 -2.55 -4.16 -48.16
CA LEU A 226 -3.24 -4.04 -46.89
C LEU A 226 -3.61 -2.56 -46.73
N PRO A 227 -4.88 -2.21 -46.45
CA PRO A 227 -5.25 -0.83 -46.22
C PRO A 227 -4.35 -0.25 -45.13
N ALA A 228 -3.74 0.90 -45.42
CA ALA A 228 -3.11 1.74 -44.42
C ALA A 228 -4.03 1.80 -43.20
N GLU A 229 -3.48 1.53 -42.01
CA GLU A 229 -4.17 1.69 -40.74
C GLU A 229 -4.98 2.99 -40.78
N ALA A 230 -6.30 2.85 -40.91
CA ALA A 230 -7.21 3.91 -40.57
C ALA A 230 -6.83 4.33 -39.14
N PRO A 231 -6.78 5.64 -38.83
CA PRO A 231 -6.71 6.04 -37.43
C PRO A 231 -7.83 5.28 -36.73
N ALA A 232 -7.46 4.48 -35.72
CA ALA A 232 -8.43 3.74 -34.93
C ALA A 232 -9.59 4.71 -34.64
N PRO A 233 -10.86 4.33 -34.90
CA PRO A 233 -11.95 5.20 -34.50
C PRO A 233 -11.70 5.48 -33.03
N ALA A 234 -11.65 6.77 -32.68
CA ALA A 234 -11.74 7.17 -31.30
C ALA A 234 -13.07 6.59 -30.80
N ALA A 235 -13.03 5.36 -30.30
CA ALA A 235 -13.98 4.88 -29.34
C ALA A 235 -13.77 5.85 -28.19
N VAL A 236 -14.56 6.92 -28.20
CA VAL A 236 -14.88 7.68 -27.02
C VAL A 236 -15.41 6.61 -26.07
N ALA A 237 -14.53 6.03 -25.25
CA ALA A 237 -14.97 5.33 -24.07
C ALA A 237 -15.96 6.30 -23.43
N PRO A 238 -17.21 5.87 -23.14
CA PRO A 238 -18.18 6.80 -22.60
C PRO A 238 -17.52 7.49 -21.41
N VAL A 239 -17.54 8.83 -21.40
CA VAL A 239 -16.78 9.71 -20.48
C VAL A 239 -16.95 9.31 -18.99
N ASP A 240 -17.96 8.49 -18.71
CA ASP A 240 -18.36 8.01 -17.40
C ASP A 240 -17.89 6.59 -17.05
N ALA A 241 -17.29 5.82 -17.96
CA ALA A 241 -16.83 4.45 -17.69
C ALA A 241 -15.81 4.42 -16.54
N ASP A 242 -14.84 5.35 -16.59
CA ASP A 242 -13.82 5.53 -15.54
C ASP A 242 -14.43 5.92 -14.17
N ARG A 243 -15.63 6.52 -14.19
CA ARG A 243 -16.35 6.92 -12.97
C ARG A 243 -17.04 5.73 -12.33
N VAL A 244 -17.68 4.86 -13.12
CA VAL A 244 -18.37 3.67 -12.62
C VAL A 244 -17.41 2.62 -12.04
N ILE A 245 -16.21 2.51 -12.63
CA ILE A 245 -15.16 1.60 -12.16
C ILE A 245 -14.27 2.19 -11.07
N HIS A 246 -14.59 3.40 -10.59
CA HIS A 246 -13.82 4.06 -9.55
C HIS A 246 -13.81 3.20 -8.27
N PRO A 247 -12.64 2.97 -7.63
CA PRO A 247 -12.50 2.05 -6.51
C PRO A 247 -13.34 2.46 -5.28
N ASP A 248 -13.57 3.77 -5.12
CA ASP A 248 -14.36 4.32 -4.00
C ASP A 248 -15.78 4.72 -4.41
N TYR A 249 -16.29 4.24 -5.56
CA TYR A 249 -17.61 4.64 -6.08
C TYR A 249 -18.75 4.45 -5.08
N ALA A 250 -18.81 3.30 -4.40
CA ALA A 250 -19.87 2.99 -3.44
C ALA A 250 -19.92 4.02 -2.29
N ALA A 251 -18.75 4.37 -1.73
CA ALA A 251 -18.65 5.37 -0.67
C ALA A 251 -19.06 6.78 -1.16
N LEU A 252 -18.76 7.10 -2.43
CA LEU A 252 -19.05 8.40 -3.01
C LEU A 252 -20.48 8.51 -3.54
N ALA A 253 -21.19 7.40 -3.75
CA ALA A 253 -22.55 7.40 -4.27
C ALA A 253 -23.59 7.77 -3.18
N GLU A 254 -23.42 7.26 -1.96
CA GLU A 254 -24.35 7.41 -0.84
C GLU A 254 -24.20 8.77 -0.12
N THR A 255 -25.02 9.76 -0.50
CA THR A 255 -24.93 11.15 0.01
C THR A 255 -25.27 11.30 1.49
N VAL A 256 -26.23 10.54 2.00
CA VAL A 256 -26.76 10.69 3.36
C VAL A 256 -25.81 10.07 4.38
N ASP A 257 -25.23 8.91 4.05
CA ASP A 257 -24.30 8.22 4.93
C ASP A 257 -22.91 8.87 4.97
N ASP A 258 -22.47 9.57 3.91
CA ASP A 258 -21.12 10.19 3.89
C ASP A 258 -20.93 11.30 4.94
N THR A 259 -21.98 12.07 5.24
CA THR A 259 -21.92 13.11 6.28
C THR A 259 -21.84 12.49 7.68
N VAL A 260 -22.69 11.50 7.97
CA VAL A 260 -22.69 10.76 9.24
C VAL A 260 -21.42 9.95 9.41
N ALA A 261 -20.93 9.35 8.32
CA ALA A 261 -19.67 8.62 8.29
C ALA A 261 -18.51 9.57 8.58
N SER A 262 -18.42 10.75 7.95
CA SER A 262 -17.29 11.67 8.14
C SER A 262 -17.03 12.06 9.60
N ASP A 263 -18.09 12.17 10.41
CA ASP A 263 -18.06 12.46 11.85
C ASP A 263 -18.51 11.26 12.71
N LEU A 264 -18.28 10.03 12.22
CA LEU A 264 -18.71 8.78 12.85
C LEU A 264 -18.37 8.70 14.35
N ALA A 265 -17.15 9.08 14.70
CA ALA A 265 -16.65 9.02 16.08
C ALA A 265 -17.48 9.92 17.01
N PHE A 266 -17.83 11.12 16.53
CA PHE A 266 -18.59 12.09 17.30
C PHE A 266 -20.04 11.65 17.46
N HIS A 267 -20.68 11.19 16.39
CA HIS A 267 -22.06 10.70 16.45
C HIS A 267 -22.19 9.41 17.28
N SER A 268 -21.19 8.52 17.21
CA SER A 268 -21.11 7.34 18.08
C SER A 268 -20.93 7.72 19.55
N TRP A 269 -20.14 8.75 19.85
CA TRP A 269 -20.00 9.28 21.21
C TRP A 269 -21.31 9.88 21.73
N LEU A 270 -22.01 10.69 20.92
CA LEU A 270 -23.31 11.25 21.28
C LEU A 270 -24.35 10.16 21.58
N ALA A 271 -24.42 9.14 20.72
CA ALA A 271 -25.33 8.00 20.90
C ALA A 271 -24.96 7.16 22.13
N GLY A 272 -23.67 6.85 22.34
CA GLY A 272 -23.21 5.99 23.43
C GLY A 272 -23.20 6.64 24.81
N THR A 273 -23.07 7.97 24.89
CA THR A 273 -23.13 8.71 26.16
C THR A 273 -24.55 9.10 26.57
N GLY A 274 -25.53 8.95 25.67
CA GLY A 274 -26.89 9.44 25.91
C GLY A 274 -26.97 10.96 26.06
N ALA A 275 -25.96 11.70 25.57
CA ALA A 275 -25.91 13.16 25.62
C ALA A 275 -27.12 13.82 24.92
N LEU A 276 -27.72 13.09 23.98
CA LEU A 276 -28.99 13.42 23.36
C LEU A 276 -29.99 12.33 23.76
N ALA A 277 -31.05 12.71 24.46
CA ALA A 277 -32.14 11.81 24.79
C ALA A 277 -32.77 11.29 23.49
N THR A 278 -32.42 10.07 23.11
CA THR A 278 -32.93 9.39 21.93
C THR A 278 -34.12 8.52 22.36
N ALA A 279 -35.23 8.61 21.64
CA ALA A 279 -36.39 7.76 21.88
C ALA A 279 -35.98 6.28 21.73
N PRO A 280 -36.42 5.38 22.64
CA PRO A 280 -36.20 3.97 22.45
C PRO A 280 -37.17 3.43 21.38
N ASP A 281 -36.67 2.44 20.64
CA ASP A 281 -37.42 1.52 19.80
C ASP A 281 -37.88 2.03 18.43
N ALA A 282 -36.92 2.10 17.50
CA ALA A 282 -37.20 1.86 16.09
C ALA A 282 -36.65 0.47 15.73
N ALA A 283 -37.42 -0.57 16.09
CA ALA A 283 -37.25 -1.89 15.50
C ALA A 283 -37.58 -1.79 13.99
N GLU A 284 -36.56 -1.58 13.17
CA GLU A 284 -36.66 -1.82 11.72
C GLU A 284 -36.17 -3.23 11.36
N PRO A 285 -36.72 -3.83 10.28
CA PRO A 285 -36.61 -5.25 10.02
C PRO A 285 -35.15 -5.63 9.71
N LEU A 286 -34.75 -6.81 10.18
CA LEU A 286 -33.53 -7.47 9.72
C LEU A 286 -33.51 -7.46 8.19
N PRO A 287 -32.47 -6.90 7.53
CA PRO A 287 -32.30 -7.15 6.11
C PRO A 287 -32.15 -8.66 5.95
N THR A 288 -33.04 -9.25 5.16
CA THR A 288 -32.92 -10.64 4.75
C THR A 288 -31.50 -10.83 4.21
N PRO A 289 -30.81 -11.93 4.58
CA PRO A 289 -29.53 -12.22 3.98
C PRO A 289 -29.78 -12.29 2.47
N VAL A 290 -29.14 -11.40 1.72
CA VAL A 290 -29.06 -11.54 0.26
C VAL A 290 -28.51 -12.94 0.05
N ASP A 291 -29.35 -13.78 -0.54
CA ASP A 291 -29.05 -15.16 -0.85
C ASP A 291 -27.72 -15.18 -1.61
N ARG A 292 -26.65 -15.66 -0.96
CA ARG A 292 -25.34 -15.82 -1.60
C ARG A 292 -25.31 -17.06 -2.51
N SER A 293 -26.43 -17.75 -2.62
CA SER A 293 -26.64 -18.97 -3.38
C SER A 293 -27.62 -18.71 -4.52
N ALA A 294 -27.18 -17.89 -5.48
CA ALA A 294 -27.77 -17.84 -6.82
C ALA A 294 -26.69 -17.48 -7.83
N ASP A 295 -26.06 -18.55 -8.33
CA ASP A 295 -25.61 -18.82 -9.69
C ASP A 295 -24.70 -17.85 -10.47
N ASP A 296 -23.68 -18.52 -11.01
CA ASP A 296 -23.02 -18.34 -12.29
C ASP A 296 -22.61 -16.93 -12.73
N VAL A 297 -21.29 -16.83 -12.89
CA VAL A 297 -20.56 -15.97 -13.82
C VAL A 297 -21.44 -15.48 -14.97
N ALA A 298 -22.07 -14.32 -14.80
CA ALA A 298 -22.65 -13.58 -15.90
C ALA A 298 -21.50 -13.22 -16.84
N SER A 299 -21.40 -13.93 -17.96
CA SER A 299 -20.52 -13.55 -19.05
C SER A 299 -20.79 -12.09 -19.41
N PHE A 300 -19.76 -11.37 -19.87
CA PHE A 300 -19.90 -9.95 -20.22
C PHE A 300 -21.04 -9.71 -21.23
N GLU A 301 -21.28 -10.68 -22.11
CA GLU A 301 -22.35 -10.67 -23.10
C GLU A 301 -23.76 -10.85 -22.52
N ALA A 302 -23.89 -11.45 -21.33
CA ALA A 302 -25.17 -11.60 -20.63
C ALA A 302 -25.63 -10.31 -19.93
N LEU A 303 -24.77 -9.29 -19.83
CA LEU A 303 -25.12 -8.00 -19.22
C LEU A 303 -26.15 -7.24 -20.07
N PRO A 304 -27.09 -6.48 -19.46
CA PRO A 304 -27.94 -5.55 -20.18
C PRO A 304 -27.15 -4.60 -21.09
N ALA A 305 -27.66 -4.30 -22.28
CA ALA A 305 -26.93 -3.52 -23.29
C ALA A 305 -26.39 -2.17 -22.77
N ALA A 306 -27.19 -1.45 -21.97
CA ALA A 306 -26.77 -0.18 -21.37
C ALA A 306 -25.60 -0.34 -20.38
N GLN A 307 -25.58 -1.42 -19.59
CA GLN A 307 -24.47 -1.71 -18.68
C GLN A 307 -23.22 -2.16 -19.45
N ARG A 308 -23.41 -2.98 -20.50
CA ARG A 308 -22.32 -3.43 -21.37
C ARG A 308 -21.59 -2.26 -22.02
N THR A 309 -22.32 -1.28 -22.53
CA THR A 309 -21.75 -0.05 -23.14
C THR A 309 -20.91 0.75 -22.14
N LEU A 310 -21.35 0.87 -20.88
CA LEU A 310 -20.58 1.56 -19.84
C LEU A 310 -19.34 0.78 -19.40
N LEU A 311 -19.40 -0.55 -19.40
CA LEU A 311 -18.35 -1.43 -18.90
C LEU A 311 -17.43 -2.00 -20.00
N VAL A 312 -17.50 -1.47 -21.23
CA VAL A 312 -16.63 -1.87 -22.36
C VAL A 312 -15.15 -1.94 -21.98
N PRO A 313 -14.56 -1.00 -21.22
CA PRO A 313 -13.16 -1.08 -20.84
C PRO A 313 -12.79 -2.33 -20.04
N LEU A 314 -13.75 -2.92 -19.32
CA LEU A 314 -13.56 -4.13 -18.53
C LEU A 314 -13.83 -5.42 -19.31
N ALA A 315 -14.31 -5.36 -20.55
CA ALA A 315 -14.69 -6.54 -21.35
C ALA A 315 -13.55 -7.57 -21.45
N GLY A 316 -12.32 -7.11 -21.73
CA GLY A 316 -11.15 -7.99 -21.87
C GLY A 316 -10.64 -8.59 -20.55
N ALA A 317 -10.87 -7.91 -19.42
CA ALA A 317 -10.47 -8.38 -18.10
C ALA A 317 -11.58 -9.17 -17.38
N TRP A 318 -12.82 -9.10 -17.87
CA TRP A 318 -14.03 -9.67 -17.25
C TRP A 318 -13.92 -11.13 -16.79
N PRO A 319 -13.31 -12.05 -17.57
CA PRO A 319 -13.16 -13.44 -17.15
C PRO A 319 -12.24 -13.63 -15.93
N ASN A 320 -11.29 -12.70 -15.73
CA ASN A 320 -10.28 -12.77 -14.68
C ASN A 320 -10.67 -12.00 -13.41
N LEU A 321 -11.83 -11.32 -13.41
CA LEU A 321 -12.32 -10.58 -12.25
C LEU A 321 -12.95 -11.54 -11.22
N ASP A 322 -12.65 -11.30 -9.95
CA ASP A 322 -13.29 -12.00 -8.84
C ASP A 322 -14.82 -11.83 -8.89
N PRO A 323 -15.62 -12.86 -8.54
CA PRO A 323 -17.08 -12.76 -8.52
C PRO A 323 -17.63 -11.58 -7.71
N ASP A 324 -17.01 -11.22 -6.58
CA ASP A 324 -17.42 -10.07 -5.76
C ASP A 324 -17.19 -8.76 -6.48
N THR A 325 -16.03 -8.61 -7.13
CA THR A 325 -15.71 -7.42 -7.94
C THR A 325 -16.67 -7.26 -9.12
N ARG A 326 -17.02 -8.35 -9.80
CA ARG A 326 -18.02 -8.31 -10.89
C ARG A 326 -19.37 -7.84 -10.39
N ARG A 327 -19.85 -8.36 -9.25
CA ARG A 327 -21.11 -7.93 -8.64
C ARG A 327 -21.10 -6.45 -8.28
N GLN A 328 -20.00 -5.96 -7.70
CA GLN A 328 -19.85 -4.54 -7.34
C GLN A 328 -19.91 -3.64 -8.57
N VAL A 329 -19.14 -3.94 -9.62
CA VAL A 329 -19.11 -3.13 -10.85
C VAL A 329 -20.46 -3.13 -11.57
N ILE A 330 -21.17 -4.28 -11.60
CA ILE A 330 -22.54 -4.35 -12.13
C ILE A 330 -23.48 -3.46 -11.31
N ALA A 331 -23.39 -3.51 -9.98
CA ALA A 331 -24.20 -2.67 -9.10
C ALA A 331 -23.90 -1.17 -9.30
N HIS A 332 -22.63 -0.78 -9.47
CA HIS A 332 -22.25 0.60 -9.77
C HIS A 332 -22.82 1.05 -11.11
N ALA A 333 -22.73 0.21 -12.15
CA ALA A 333 -23.28 0.53 -13.47
C ALA A 333 -24.81 0.67 -13.43
N ALA A 334 -25.49 -0.21 -12.70
CA ALA A 334 -26.93 -0.11 -12.50
C ALA A 334 -27.32 1.16 -11.74
N HIS A 335 -26.59 1.50 -10.67
CA HIS A 335 -26.81 2.74 -9.92
C HIS A 335 -26.59 3.97 -10.80
N TRP A 336 -25.48 4.04 -11.53
CA TRP A 336 -25.17 5.14 -12.43
C TRP A 336 -26.25 5.38 -13.48
N LEU A 337 -26.76 4.30 -14.08
CA LEU A 337 -27.83 4.36 -15.09
C LEU A 337 -29.19 4.78 -14.51
N ALA A 338 -29.41 4.57 -13.21
CA ALA A 338 -30.62 4.98 -12.52
C ALA A 338 -30.62 6.47 -12.14
N LEU A 339 -29.46 7.12 -12.08
CA LEU A 339 -29.32 8.54 -11.74
C LEU A 339 -29.72 9.45 -12.92
N ASP A 340 -30.45 10.52 -12.63
CA ASP A 340 -30.72 11.59 -13.58
C ASP A 340 -29.45 12.43 -13.87
N GLU A 341 -29.49 13.29 -14.89
CA GLU A 341 -28.29 14.08 -15.26
C GLU A 341 -27.80 15.00 -14.13
N PRO A 342 -28.67 15.71 -13.37
CA PRO A 342 -28.23 16.48 -12.21
C PRO A 342 -27.53 15.62 -11.14
N ALA A 343 -28.06 14.45 -10.78
CA ALA A 343 -27.43 13.59 -9.79
C ALA A 343 -26.13 12.96 -10.31
N ARG A 344 -26.05 12.62 -11.60
CA ARG A 344 -24.80 12.19 -12.24
C ARG A 344 -23.75 13.29 -12.18
N GLN A 345 -24.11 14.54 -12.49
CA GLN A 345 -23.19 15.67 -12.40
C GLN A 345 -22.68 15.90 -10.96
N ALA A 346 -23.57 15.84 -9.96
CA ALA A 346 -23.18 15.93 -8.56
C ALA A 346 -22.23 14.79 -8.14
N LEU A 347 -22.43 13.57 -8.64
CA LEU A 347 -21.51 12.46 -8.41
C LEU A 347 -20.15 12.66 -9.12
N ARG A 348 -20.13 13.19 -10.35
CA ARG A 348 -18.87 13.54 -11.04
C ARG A 348 -18.05 14.55 -10.23
N GLU A 349 -18.71 15.59 -9.72
CA GLU A 349 -18.06 16.62 -8.90
C GLU A 349 -17.52 16.05 -7.59
N ARG A 350 -18.26 15.16 -6.92
CA ARG A 350 -17.79 14.46 -5.72
C ARG A 350 -16.56 13.58 -6.00
N ILE A 351 -16.57 12.82 -7.09
CA ILE A 351 -15.40 12.00 -7.47
C ILE A 351 -14.19 12.89 -7.76
N ALA A 352 -14.36 13.99 -8.49
CA ALA A 352 -13.28 14.94 -8.76
C ALA A 352 -12.75 15.60 -7.46
N ALA A 353 -13.64 15.99 -6.55
CA ALA A 353 -13.28 16.53 -5.25
C ALA A 353 -12.53 15.49 -4.40
N TRP A 354 -12.97 14.23 -4.43
CA TRP A 354 -12.30 13.11 -3.78
C TRP A 354 -10.90 12.90 -4.33
N ASP A 355 -10.74 12.82 -5.65
CA ASP A 355 -9.45 12.62 -6.31
C ASP A 355 -8.45 13.75 -6.02
N ALA A 356 -8.94 14.98 -5.81
CA ALA A 356 -8.14 16.12 -5.42
C ALA A 356 -7.65 16.08 -3.96
N LEU A 357 -8.22 15.21 -3.11
CA LEU A 357 -7.80 15.11 -1.71
C LEU A 357 -6.41 14.46 -1.58
N PRO A 358 -5.59 14.94 -0.62
CA PRO A 358 -4.33 14.30 -0.27
C PRO A 358 -4.52 12.81 0.06
N ALA A 359 -3.54 11.99 -0.30
CA ALA A 359 -3.63 10.53 -0.12
C ALA A 359 -3.88 10.11 1.34
N ALA A 360 -3.31 10.84 2.31
CA ALA A 360 -3.53 10.61 3.74
C ALA A 360 -5.00 10.86 4.14
N GLU A 361 -5.63 11.89 3.58
CA GLU A 361 -7.03 12.23 3.89
C GLU A 361 -7.99 11.22 3.24
N ARG A 362 -7.74 10.80 1.99
CA ARG A 362 -8.50 9.71 1.37
C ARG A 362 -8.35 8.40 2.15
N ALA A 363 -7.15 8.09 2.66
CA ALA A 363 -6.94 6.90 3.48
C ALA A 363 -7.72 6.98 4.81
N ARG A 364 -7.72 8.15 5.47
CA ARG A 364 -8.49 8.39 6.68
C ARG A 364 -9.99 8.21 6.44
N ARG A 365 -10.56 8.86 5.42
CA ARG A 365 -11.98 8.76 5.08
C ARG A 365 -12.41 7.34 4.71
N ARG A 366 -11.57 6.60 3.97
CA ARG A 366 -11.81 5.16 3.71
C ARG A 366 -11.84 4.34 4.99
N GLY A 367 -10.94 4.63 5.94
CA GLY A 367 -10.94 3.98 7.24
C GLY A 367 -12.22 4.22 8.03
N ILE A 368 -12.72 5.46 8.00
CA ILE A 368 -13.96 5.83 8.68
C ILE A 368 -15.19 5.18 8.01
N HIS A 369 -15.26 5.21 6.68
CA HIS A 369 -16.33 4.55 5.93
C HIS A 369 -16.33 3.02 6.14
N ALA A 370 -15.15 2.39 6.15
CA ALA A 370 -15.04 0.97 6.47
C ALA A 370 -15.50 0.66 7.91
N ALA A 371 -15.21 1.55 8.85
CA ALA A 371 -15.71 1.44 10.23
C ALA A 371 -17.24 1.56 10.29
N TRP A 372 -17.83 2.52 9.57
CA TRP A 372 -19.29 2.67 9.42
C TRP A 372 -19.95 1.39 8.91
N LEU A 373 -19.43 0.82 7.81
CA LEU A 373 -19.95 -0.42 7.22
C LEU A 373 -19.79 -1.63 8.14
N SER A 374 -18.85 -1.60 9.10
CA SER A 374 -18.62 -2.69 10.06
C SER A 374 -19.59 -2.66 11.25
N LEU A 375 -20.34 -1.57 11.44
CA LEU A 375 -21.32 -1.44 12.53
C LEU A 375 -22.55 -2.31 12.27
N ARG A 376 -23.15 -2.85 13.34
CA ARG A 376 -24.42 -3.59 13.24
C ARG A 376 -25.54 -2.63 12.80
N PRO A 377 -26.60 -3.15 12.13
CA PRO A 377 -27.72 -2.30 11.69
C PRO A 377 -28.33 -1.44 12.81
N ALA A 378 -28.50 -1.99 14.02
CA ALA A 378 -28.99 -1.25 15.17
C ALA A 378 -28.03 -0.12 15.62
N GLU A 379 -26.72 -0.36 15.59
CA GLU A 379 -25.71 0.65 15.91
C GLU A 379 -25.71 1.77 14.86
N ARG A 380 -25.84 1.44 13.56
CA ARG A 380 -25.97 2.44 12.49
C ARG A 380 -27.20 3.32 12.66
N ALA A 381 -28.36 2.72 12.97
CA ALA A 381 -29.58 3.46 13.23
C ALA A 381 -29.45 4.44 14.43
N GLN A 382 -28.79 4.02 15.52
CA GLN A 382 -28.52 4.88 16.66
C GLN A 382 -27.62 6.07 16.30
N VAL A 383 -26.56 5.83 15.54
CA VAL A 383 -25.62 6.88 15.10
C VAL A 383 -26.31 7.87 14.15
N GLN A 384 -27.13 7.38 13.21
CA GLN A 384 -27.95 8.23 12.33
C GLN A 384 -28.95 9.06 13.14
N ALA A 385 -29.66 8.47 14.10
CA ALA A 385 -30.59 9.19 14.96
C ALA A 385 -29.89 10.28 15.77
N ALA A 386 -28.70 10.00 16.31
CA ALA A 386 -27.89 11.00 17.01
C ALA A 386 -27.42 12.13 16.09
N ALA A 387 -27.06 11.83 14.84
CA ALA A 387 -26.69 12.84 13.85
C ALA A 387 -27.87 13.76 13.51
N VAL A 388 -29.06 13.20 13.30
CA VAL A 388 -30.29 13.98 13.06
C VAL A 388 -30.64 14.84 14.27
N ALA A 389 -30.60 14.28 15.48
CA ALA A 389 -30.88 15.02 16.71
C ALA A 389 -29.88 16.17 16.92
N PHE A 390 -28.59 15.92 16.69
CA PHE A 390 -27.55 16.95 16.78
C PHE A 390 -27.75 18.06 15.74
N ALA A 391 -28.09 17.69 14.50
CA ALA A 391 -28.37 18.64 13.41
C ALA A 391 -29.62 19.49 13.64
N ALA A 392 -30.51 19.09 14.57
CA ALA A 392 -31.69 19.87 14.98
C ALA A 392 -31.40 20.87 16.12
N LEU A 393 -30.30 20.71 16.87
CA LEU A 393 -29.98 21.59 18.01
C LEU A 393 -29.60 23.02 17.57
N PRO A 394 -29.80 24.05 18.40
CA PRO A 394 -29.22 25.37 18.18
C PRO A 394 -27.68 25.35 18.27
N GLU A 395 -27.00 26.28 17.59
CA GLU A 395 -25.52 26.36 17.60
C GLU A 395 -24.94 26.53 19.01
N THR A 396 -25.65 27.23 19.90
CA THR A 396 -25.29 27.43 21.31
C THR A 396 -25.23 26.13 22.11
N GLU A 397 -26.00 25.11 21.72
CA GLU A 397 -26.02 23.78 22.34
C GLU A 397 -25.09 22.80 21.63
N ARG A 398 -24.85 22.99 20.32
CA ARG A 398 -23.88 22.18 19.55
C ARG A 398 -22.45 22.42 19.99
N LYS A 399 -22.07 23.68 20.19
CA LYS A 399 -20.66 24.06 20.45
C LYS A 399 -20.10 23.40 21.72
N PRO A 400 -20.80 23.38 22.87
CA PRO A 400 -20.33 22.67 24.06
C PRO A 400 -20.12 21.16 23.84
N LEU A 401 -21.00 20.50 23.07
CA LEU A 401 -20.88 19.07 22.77
C LEU A 401 -19.65 18.79 21.89
N GLN A 402 -19.43 19.61 20.85
CA GLN A 402 -18.25 19.52 19.99
C GLN A 402 -16.96 19.77 20.78
N ASP A 403 -16.95 20.77 21.67
CA ASP A 403 -15.78 21.09 22.48
C ASP A 403 -15.49 19.99 23.50
N THR A 404 -16.52 19.41 24.11
CA THR A 404 -16.38 18.26 25.02
C THR A 404 -15.75 17.07 24.30
N PHE A 405 -16.23 16.75 23.10
CA PHE A 405 -15.66 15.67 22.30
C PHE A 405 -14.23 15.98 21.84
N ALA A 406 -13.95 17.22 21.41
CA ALA A 406 -12.62 17.65 20.98
C ALA A 406 -11.61 17.63 22.13
N ALA A 407 -12.06 17.79 23.38
CA ALA A 407 -11.22 17.70 24.58
C ALA A 407 -10.84 16.25 24.97
N LEU A 408 -11.49 15.23 24.39
CA LEU A 408 -11.13 13.84 24.65
C LEU A 408 -9.76 13.48 24.06
N PRO A 409 -8.95 12.67 24.76
CA PRO A 409 -7.71 12.11 24.22
C PRO A 409 -7.90 11.35 22.90
N ASP A 410 -6.90 11.38 22.02
CA ASP A 410 -6.98 10.80 20.67
C ASP A 410 -7.29 9.30 20.66
N ASP A 411 -6.77 8.54 21.61
CA ASP A 411 -7.03 7.11 21.80
C ASP A 411 -8.49 6.84 22.18
N GLN A 412 -9.08 7.71 22.99
CA GLN A 412 -10.50 7.65 23.34
C GLN A 412 -11.37 8.05 22.15
N ARG A 413 -11.02 9.12 21.42
CA ARG A 413 -11.73 9.53 20.20
C ARG A 413 -11.72 8.45 19.12
N ALA A 414 -10.59 7.79 18.92
CA ALA A 414 -10.44 6.70 17.96
C ALA A 414 -11.27 5.47 18.33
N SER A 415 -11.47 5.20 19.62
CA SER A 415 -12.29 4.06 20.09
C SER A 415 -13.74 4.16 19.63
N TRP A 416 -14.28 5.38 19.47
CA TRP A 416 -15.64 5.61 18.99
C TRP A 416 -15.86 5.26 17.51
N TRP A 417 -14.81 4.95 16.74
CA TRP A 417 -14.99 4.37 15.40
C TRP A 417 -15.59 2.96 15.45
N LEU A 418 -15.51 2.29 16.61
CA LEU A 418 -16.10 0.97 16.82
C LEU A 418 -17.61 1.01 17.11
N GLY A 419 -18.21 2.21 17.06
CA GLY A 419 -19.63 2.44 17.30
C GLY A 419 -19.96 2.82 18.74
N PRO A 420 -21.24 3.13 19.02
CA PRO A 420 -21.69 3.68 20.29
C PRO A 420 -21.57 2.70 21.46
N GLU A 421 -21.85 1.41 21.22
CA GLU A 421 -21.79 0.41 22.28
C GLU A 421 -20.36 0.09 22.68
N VAL A 422 -19.47 -0.16 21.71
CA VAL A 422 -18.10 -0.61 21.98
C VAL A 422 -17.19 0.56 22.35
N GLY A 423 -17.34 1.71 21.68
CA GLY A 423 -16.47 2.87 21.86
C GLY A 423 -16.38 3.38 23.29
N ALA A 424 -17.48 3.28 24.06
CA ALA A 424 -17.58 3.75 25.44
C ALA A 424 -16.61 3.08 26.42
N TRP A 425 -16.27 1.80 26.20
CA TRP A 425 -15.48 1.00 27.13
C TRP A 425 -14.21 0.40 26.51
N PHE A 426 -13.95 0.66 25.22
CA PHE A 426 -12.86 0.00 24.50
C PHE A 426 -11.46 0.55 24.82
N ALA A 427 -11.31 1.85 25.07
CA ALA A 427 -9.99 2.47 25.24
C ALA A 427 -9.10 1.76 26.30
N PRO A 428 -9.60 1.38 27.50
CA PRO A 428 -8.83 0.62 28.48
C PRO A 428 -8.41 -0.79 28.02
N LEU A 429 -9.13 -1.38 27.05
CA LEU A 429 -8.88 -2.71 26.50
C LEU A 429 -7.99 -2.68 25.25
N GLN A 430 -7.62 -1.51 24.72
CA GLN A 430 -6.77 -1.38 23.53
C GLN A 430 -5.44 -2.17 23.62
N PRO A 431 -4.75 -2.28 24.78
CA PRO A 431 -3.55 -3.12 24.89
C PRO A 431 -3.80 -4.61 24.59
N LEU A 432 -5.03 -5.10 24.81
CA LEU A 432 -5.45 -6.44 24.44
C LEU A 432 -5.56 -6.60 22.92
N PHE A 433 -5.64 -5.53 22.13
CA PHE A 433 -5.71 -5.59 20.68
C PHE A 433 -4.35 -5.42 19.99
N ALA A 434 -3.28 -5.20 20.75
CA ALA A 434 -1.92 -5.14 20.22
C ALA A 434 -1.57 -6.47 19.52
N TYR A 435 -1.12 -6.37 18.26
CA TYR A 435 -0.71 -7.50 17.42
C TYR A 435 -1.80 -8.54 17.11
N VAL A 436 -3.10 -8.19 17.24
CA VAL A 436 -4.20 -9.07 16.82
C VAL A 436 -4.33 -9.04 15.30
N PRO A 437 -4.27 -10.20 14.60
CA PRO A 437 -4.54 -10.30 13.18
C PRO A 437 -5.93 -9.77 12.84
N GLU A 438 -6.06 -9.04 11.72
CA GLU A 438 -7.31 -8.39 11.31
C GLU A 438 -8.50 -9.35 11.25
N ALA A 439 -8.29 -10.57 10.75
CA ALA A 439 -9.31 -11.62 10.67
C ALA A 439 -9.86 -12.09 12.03
N GLN A 440 -9.11 -11.94 13.13
CA GLN A 440 -9.53 -12.36 14.47
C GLN A 440 -10.24 -11.25 15.26
N ARG A 441 -10.14 -9.99 14.80
CA ARG A 441 -10.71 -8.83 15.49
C ARG A 441 -12.23 -8.89 15.63
N PRO A 442 -13.01 -9.28 14.60
CA PRO A 442 -14.46 -9.36 14.72
C PRO A 442 -14.89 -10.35 15.80
N GLN A 443 -14.28 -11.54 15.82
CA GLN A 443 -14.56 -12.57 16.83
C GLN A 443 -14.22 -12.11 18.24
N LEU A 444 -13.10 -11.39 18.40
CA LEU A 444 -12.69 -10.86 19.70
C LEU A 444 -13.63 -9.74 20.18
N LEU A 445 -14.06 -8.83 19.30
CA LEU A 445 -15.04 -7.79 19.63
C LEU A 445 -16.39 -8.39 20.03
N GLU A 446 -16.88 -9.39 19.30
CA GLU A 446 -18.11 -10.13 19.66
C GLU A 446 -17.99 -10.82 21.02
N MET A 447 -16.85 -11.45 21.30
CA MET A 447 -16.60 -12.05 22.61
C MET A 447 -16.67 -11.00 23.73
N LEU A 448 -16.08 -9.81 23.54
CA LEU A 448 -16.14 -8.73 24.52
C LEU A 448 -17.56 -8.18 24.71
N ARG A 449 -18.36 -8.08 23.63
CA ARG A 449 -19.79 -7.71 23.72
C ARG A 449 -20.58 -8.67 24.60
N GLY A 450 -20.21 -9.94 24.65
CA GLY A 450 -20.84 -10.95 25.51
C GLY A 450 -20.43 -10.88 26.99
N LEU A 451 -19.38 -10.13 27.35
CA LEU A 451 -18.95 -9.99 28.75
C LEU A 451 -19.74 -8.88 29.48
N SER A 452 -19.99 -9.06 30.77
CA SER A 452 -20.53 -8.01 31.64
C SER A 452 -19.58 -6.81 31.78
N PRO A 453 -20.09 -5.62 32.15
CA PRO A 453 -19.27 -4.44 32.39
C PRO A 453 -18.16 -4.67 33.43
N GLU A 454 -18.45 -5.44 34.48
CA GLU A 454 -17.47 -5.80 35.52
C GLU A 454 -16.35 -6.68 34.96
N ALA A 455 -16.70 -7.72 34.19
CA ALA A 455 -15.71 -8.57 33.54
C ALA A 455 -14.83 -7.81 32.53
N ARG A 456 -15.39 -6.83 31.81
CA ARG A 456 -14.61 -5.95 30.91
C ARG A 456 -13.64 -5.05 31.69
N ALA A 457 -14.07 -4.51 32.83
CA ALA A 457 -13.20 -3.70 33.69
C ALA A 457 -12.03 -4.52 34.26
N ASP A 458 -12.31 -5.73 34.73
CA ASP A 458 -11.28 -6.66 35.21
C ASP A 458 -10.32 -7.07 34.09
N LEU A 459 -10.84 -7.31 32.88
CA LEU A 459 -10.01 -7.62 31.71
C LEU A 459 -9.12 -6.43 31.30
N ALA A 460 -9.58 -5.18 31.45
CA ALA A 460 -8.76 -3.99 31.22
C ALA A 460 -7.60 -3.87 32.21
N LEU A 461 -7.84 -4.22 33.48
CA LEU A 461 -6.76 -4.31 34.48
C LEU A 461 -5.73 -5.38 34.11
N LEU A 462 -6.17 -6.56 33.65
CA LEU A 462 -5.28 -7.62 33.17
C LEU A 462 -4.48 -7.17 31.93
N ALA A 463 -5.13 -6.55 30.95
CA ALA A 463 -4.49 -6.09 29.73
C ALA A 463 -3.35 -5.11 30.00
N ARG A 464 -3.50 -4.25 31.01
CA ARG A 464 -2.44 -3.31 31.44
C ARG A 464 -1.31 -3.98 32.22
N ARG A 465 -1.60 -4.99 33.03
CA ARG A 465 -0.61 -5.65 33.91
C ARG A 465 0.22 -6.72 33.19
N LEU A 466 -0.37 -7.42 32.23
CA LEU A 466 0.27 -8.56 31.58
C LEU A 466 1.23 -8.12 30.46
N PRO A 467 2.36 -8.82 30.25
CA PRO A 467 3.21 -8.64 29.06
C PRO A 467 2.51 -9.13 27.78
N ALA A 468 3.10 -8.84 26.61
CA ALA A 468 2.46 -9.05 25.31
C ALA A 468 2.13 -10.51 24.99
N ASP A 469 3.03 -11.43 25.32
CA ASP A 469 2.88 -12.90 25.18
C ASP A 469 1.78 -13.46 26.11
N ALA A 470 1.72 -12.96 27.35
CA ALA A 470 0.69 -13.34 28.31
C ALA A 470 -0.70 -12.81 27.89
N ARG A 471 -0.77 -11.62 27.28
CA ARG A 471 -2.01 -11.10 26.67
C ARG A 471 -2.47 -11.96 25.51
N GLU A 472 -1.54 -12.39 24.65
CA GLU A 472 -1.87 -13.28 23.54
C GLU A 472 -2.42 -14.63 24.01
N THR A 473 -1.83 -15.19 25.07
CA THR A 473 -2.32 -16.41 25.70
C THR A 473 -3.70 -16.22 26.32
N LEU A 474 -3.91 -15.14 27.08
CA LEU A 474 -5.22 -14.79 27.64
C LEU A 474 -6.31 -14.66 26.57
N ARG A 475 -6.00 -14.03 25.42
CA ARG A 475 -6.94 -13.94 24.29
C ARG A 475 -7.34 -15.32 23.75
N ARG A 476 -6.35 -16.20 23.52
CA ARG A 476 -6.60 -17.56 23.01
C ARG A 476 -7.46 -18.37 23.98
N ASP A 477 -7.18 -18.26 25.27
CA ASP A 477 -7.94 -18.94 26.32
C ASP A 477 -9.39 -18.46 26.37
N LEU A 478 -9.61 -17.13 26.31
CA LEU A 478 -10.96 -16.54 26.31
C LEU A 478 -11.76 -16.91 25.06
N LEU A 479 -11.13 -16.92 23.88
CA LEU A 479 -11.79 -17.31 22.63
C LEU A 479 -12.13 -18.80 22.59
N SER A 480 -11.31 -19.65 23.22
CA SER A 480 -11.53 -21.10 23.29
C SER A 480 -12.53 -21.50 24.37
N ALA A 481 -12.69 -20.69 25.42
CA ALA A 481 -13.64 -20.94 26.49
C ALA A 481 -15.11 -20.74 26.03
N PRO A 482 -16.05 -21.55 26.51
CA PRO A 482 -17.47 -21.35 26.26
C PRO A 482 -17.93 -20.02 26.89
N PRO A 483 -18.95 -19.33 26.33
CA PRO A 483 -19.37 -18.00 26.76
C PRO A 483 -19.58 -17.86 28.27
N GLU A 484 -20.23 -18.85 28.88
CA GLU A 484 -20.53 -18.91 30.32
C GLU A 484 -19.28 -19.02 31.23
N ALA A 485 -18.16 -19.55 30.72
CA ALA A 485 -16.94 -19.74 31.51
C ALA A 485 -15.98 -18.55 31.43
N ARG A 486 -16.17 -17.63 30.46
CA ARG A 486 -15.22 -16.55 30.18
C ARG A 486 -15.05 -15.58 31.34
N GLU A 487 -16.14 -15.21 32.02
CA GLU A 487 -16.08 -14.29 33.16
C GLU A 487 -15.38 -14.91 34.37
N ALA A 488 -15.61 -16.20 34.62
CA ALA A 488 -14.91 -16.95 35.66
C ALA A 488 -13.41 -17.02 35.37
N LEU A 489 -13.03 -17.23 34.10
CA LEU A 489 -11.62 -17.23 33.66
C LEU A 489 -10.95 -15.86 33.90
N VAL A 490 -11.65 -14.75 33.60
CA VAL A 490 -11.13 -13.39 33.87
C VAL A 490 -10.89 -13.18 35.36
N ARG A 491 -11.84 -13.54 36.22
CA ARG A 491 -11.70 -13.41 37.69
C ARG A 491 -10.57 -14.28 38.23
N GLN A 492 -10.48 -15.54 37.79
CA GLN A 492 -9.40 -16.45 38.16
C GLN A 492 -8.02 -15.86 37.82
N ARG A 493 -7.87 -15.26 36.63
CA ARG A 493 -6.61 -14.64 36.20
C ARG A 493 -6.28 -13.35 36.96
N LEU A 494 -7.29 -12.65 37.48
CA LEU A 494 -7.12 -11.50 38.34
C LEU A 494 -6.79 -11.88 39.80
N GLY A 495 -7.03 -13.14 40.18
CA GLY A 495 -6.88 -13.65 41.55
C GLY A 495 -8.06 -13.35 42.46
N ARG A 496 -9.28 -13.26 41.90
CA ARG A 496 -10.54 -13.02 42.62
C ARG A 496 -11.45 -14.24 42.64
#